data_AF-A0A941BIC2-F1
#
_entry.id   AF-A0A941BIC2-F1
#
_cell.length_a   1.000
_cell.length_b   1.000
_cell.length_c   1.000
_cell.angle_alpha   90.00
_cell.angle_beta   90.00
_cell.angle_gamma   90.00
#
_symmetry.space_group_name_H-M   'P 1'
#
loop_
_entity.id
_entity.type
_entity.pdbx_description
1 polymer ?
#
loop_
_entity_poly.entity_id
_entity_poly.type
_entity_poly.pdbx_seq_one_letter_code
_entity_poly.pdbx_strand_id
1 'polypeptide(L)' 'MKPTLMLLLCAAALSGCAIPEPWVAPYERERLADPMMNPGRDQLAARHREHVYTVREGARGANGVQGGGCGCN' A
#
# COMPACT_ATOMS: atom_id res chain seq x y z
N MET A 1 -36.76 15.59 -5.99
CA MET A 1 -35.90 14.41 -5.73
C MET A 1 -35.62 14.37 -4.24
N LYS A 2 -35.93 13.26 -3.57
CA LYS A 2 -36.01 13.22 -2.09
C LYS A 2 -34.58 13.27 -1.52
N PRO A 3 -34.20 14.28 -0.72
CA PRO A 3 -32.83 14.47 -0.23
C PRO A 3 -32.31 13.29 0.61
N THR A 4 -33.23 12.52 1.20
CA THR A 4 -32.95 11.28 1.91
C THR A 4 -32.33 10.19 1.03
N LEU A 5 -32.70 10.10 -0.25
CA LEU A 5 -32.13 9.12 -1.18
C LEU A 5 -30.66 9.45 -1.50
N MET A 6 -30.34 10.73 -1.63
CA MET A 6 -28.99 11.20 -1.94
C MET A 6 -28.03 10.98 -0.77
N LEU A 7 -28.50 11.21 0.47
CA LEU A 7 -27.72 10.94 1.68
C LEU A 7 -27.40 9.44 1.84
N LEU A 8 -28.37 8.57 1.52
CA LEU A 8 -28.21 7.13 1.62
C LEU A 8 -27.21 6.58 0.59
N LEU A 9 -27.21 7.15 -0.62
CA LEU A 9 -26.24 6.82 -1.67
C LEU A 9 -24.82 7.24 -1.28
N CYS A 10 -24.65 8.42 -0.70
CA CYS A 10 -23.36 8.87 -0.20
C CYS A 10 -22.84 7.96 0.92
N ALA A 11 -23.68 7.55 1.87
CA ALA A 11 -23.26 6.64 2.95
C ALA A 11 -22.79 5.27 2.42
N ALA A 12 -23.47 4.73 1.40
CA ALA A 12 -23.08 3.46 0.78
C ALA A 12 -21.74 3.55 0.00
N ALA A 13 -21.37 4.72 -0.52
CA ALA A 13 -20.10 4.90 -1.21
C ALA A 13 -18.87 4.88 -0.26
N LEU A 14 -19.07 5.13 1.04
CA LEU A 14 -17.98 5.13 2.04
C LEU A 14 -17.79 3.78 2.76
N SER A 15 -18.63 2.77 2.52
CA SER A 15 -18.54 1.48 3.24
C SER A 15 -17.39 0.57 2.78
N GLY A 16 -16.59 0.99 1.79
CA GLY A 16 -15.43 0.23 1.32
C GLY A 16 -14.20 0.29 2.22
N CYS A 17 -14.13 1.29 3.13
CA CYS A 17 -12.93 1.52 3.95
C CYS A 17 -12.90 0.70 5.25
N ALA A 18 -13.97 -0.01 5.59
CA ALA A 18 -14.12 -0.70 6.88
C ALA A 18 -14.53 -2.18 6.69
N ILE A 19 -13.82 -2.89 5.82
CA ILE A 19 -13.93 -4.36 5.77
C ILE A 19 -13.38 -4.89 7.10
N PRO A 20 -14.11 -5.75 7.84
CA PRO A 20 -13.63 -6.28 9.11
C PRO A 20 -12.29 -6.99 8.92
N GLU A 21 -11.26 -6.51 9.63
CA GLU A 21 -9.93 -7.10 9.63
C GLU A 21 -9.90 -8.42 10.40
N PRO A 22 -9.07 -9.40 9.98
CA PRO A 22 -8.18 -9.40 8.82
C PRO A 22 -8.73 -10.25 7.64
N TRP A 23 -8.70 -9.69 6.42
CA TRP A 23 -9.11 -10.37 5.18
C TRP A 23 -8.10 -11.42 4.65
N VAL A 24 -6.91 -11.48 5.25
CA VAL A 24 -5.86 -12.47 4.97
C VAL A 24 -5.57 -13.21 6.26
N ALA A 25 -5.53 -14.54 6.21
CA ALA A 25 -5.21 -15.32 7.38
C ALA A 25 -3.78 -14.99 7.86
N PRO A 26 -3.52 -14.88 9.18
CA PRO A 26 -2.21 -14.47 9.70
C PRO A 26 -1.02 -15.27 9.14
N TYR A 27 -1.22 -16.57 8.89
CA TYR A 27 -0.21 -17.48 8.35
C TYR A 27 0.03 -17.32 6.83
N GLU A 28 -0.89 -16.74 6.07
CA GLU A 28 -0.69 -16.49 4.64
C GLU A 28 0.20 -15.28 4.37
N ARG A 29 0.44 -14.45 5.40
CA ARG A 29 1.31 -13.26 5.31
C ARG A 29 2.77 -13.62 5.03
N GLU A 30 3.20 -14.84 5.32
CA GLU A 30 4.56 -15.31 5.01
C GLU A 30 4.86 -15.30 3.51
N ARG A 31 3.83 -15.47 2.65
CA ARG A 31 3.99 -15.42 1.19
C ARG A 31 4.39 -14.04 0.68
N LEU A 32 4.06 -12.98 1.43
CA LEU A 32 4.48 -11.62 1.10
C LEU A 32 5.97 -11.39 1.39
N ALA A 33 6.56 -12.19 2.29
CA ALA A 33 7.98 -12.12 2.64
C ALA A 33 8.87 -12.96 1.70
N ASP A 34 8.32 -13.54 0.62
CA ASP A 34 9.09 -14.27 -0.38
C ASP A 34 10.17 -13.34 -1.01
N PRO A 35 11.46 -13.75 -1.06
CA PRO A 35 12.53 -12.98 -1.70
C PRO A 35 12.24 -12.57 -3.16
N MET A 36 11.37 -13.29 -3.86
CA MET A 36 10.89 -12.93 -5.19
C MET A 36 10.12 -11.60 -5.18
N MET A 37 9.33 -11.36 -4.14
CA MET A 37 8.51 -10.16 -3.96
C MET A 37 9.31 -8.97 -3.37
N ASN A 38 10.60 -9.14 -3.09
CA ASN A 38 11.45 -8.07 -2.59
C ASN A 38 11.77 -7.04 -3.70
N PRO A 39 11.25 -5.79 -3.63
CA PRO A 39 11.48 -4.77 -4.66
C PRO A 39 12.93 -4.27 -4.69
N GLY A 40 13.71 -4.50 -3.63
CA GLY A 40 15.12 -4.12 -3.48
C GLY A 40 16.11 -5.26 -3.71
N ARG A 41 15.69 -6.39 -4.28
CA ARG A 41 16.59 -7.54 -4.53
C ARG A 41 17.80 -7.18 -5.40
N ASP A 42 17.59 -6.35 -6.41
CA ASP A 42 18.65 -5.81 -7.27
C ASP A 42 18.87 -4.33 -6.94
N GLN A 43 20.05 -4.02 -6.40
CA GLN A 43 20.43 -2.68 -5.97
C GLN A 43 20.53 -1.69 -7.14
N LEU A 44 21.00 -2.11 -8.31
CA LEU A 44 21.11 -1.23 -9.47
C LEU A 44 19.73 -0.86 -9.99
N ALA A 45 18.85 -1.85 -10.13
CA ALA A 45 17.47 -1.62 -10.55
C ALA A 45 16.69 -0.78 -9.52
N ALA A 46 16.94 -0.97 -8.23
CA ALA A 46 16.34 -0.17 -7.16
C ALA A 46 16.74 1.31 -7.24
N ARG A 47 18.03 1.60 -7.41
CA ARG A 47 18.52 2.98 -7.60
C ARG A 47 17.96 3.64 -8.85
N HIS A 48 17.83 2.90 -9.95
CA HIS A 48 17.21 3.43 -11.16
C HIS A 48 15.74 3.79 -10.95
N ARG A 49 14.95 2.93 -10.29
CA ARG A 49 13.55 3.23 -9.97
C ARG A 49 13.44 4.43 -9.04
N GLU A 50 14.28 4.50 -8.01
CA GLU A 50 14.36 5.64 -7.08
C GLU A 50 14.63 6.96 -7.82
N HIS A 51 15.53 6.94 -8.80
CA HIS A 51 15.80 8.11 -9.64
C HIS A 51 14.57 8.51 -10.46
N VAL A 52 13.89 7.55 -11.09
CA VAL A 52 12.66 7.80 -11.86
C VAL A 52 11.55 8.37 -10.98
N TYR A 53 11.31 7.81 -9.79
CA TYR A 53 10.32 8.32 -8.84
C TYR A 53 10.65 9.75 -8.37
N THR A 54 11.92 10.00 -8.06
CA THR A 54 12.39 11.34 -7.68
C THR A 54 12.11 12.38 -8.78
N VAL A 55 12.33 12.01 -10.04
CA VAL A 55 12.18 12.92 -11.18
C VAL A 55 10.72 13.09 -11.58
N ARG A 56 9.91 12.02 -11.58
CA ARG A 56 8.55 12.02 -12.12
C ARG A 56 7.48 12.34 -11.09
N GLU A 57 7.65 11.90 -9.85
CA GLU A 57 6.63 12.01 -8.80
C GLU A 57 6.96 13.10 -7.79
N GLY A 58 8.13 13.76 -7.92
CA GLY A 58 8.56 14.82 -7.00
C GLY A 58 8.81 14.33 -5.57
N ALA A 59 8.84 13.01 -5.35
CA ALA A 59 9.05 12.37 -4.06
C ALA A 59 10.52 12.46 -3.63
N ARG A 60 10.98 13.66 -3.25
CA ARG A 60 12.26 13.83 -2.56
C ARG A 60 12.06 13.65 -1.05
N GLY A 61 12.80 12.72 -0.45
CA GLY A 61 12.88 12.56 1.00
C GLY A 61 11.88 11.57 1.64
N ALA A 62 10.98 10.95 0.87
CA ALA A 62 10.01 9.96 1.39
C ALA A 62 10.56 8.51 1.46
N ASN A 63 11.75 8.28 0.88
CA ASN A 63 12.32 6.95 0.67
C ASN A 63 12.95 6.35 1.95
N GLY A 64 12.97 7.12 3.05
CA GLY A 64 13.58 6.76 4.34
C GLY A 64 12.67 5.95 5.28
N VAL A 65 11.41 5.69 4.91
CA VAL A 65 10.52 4.83 5.69
C VAL A 65 10.76 3.38 5.30
N GLN A 66 11.64 2.72 6.05
CA GLN A 66 11.97 1.31 5.91
C GLN A 66 10.71 0.45 6.05
N GLY A 67 10.16 0.00 4.92
CA GLY A 67 9.06 -0.95 4.86
C GLY A 67 9.49 -2.16 4.04
N GLY A 68 10.06 -3.17 4.69
CA GLY A 68 10.60 -4.36 4.03
C GLY A 68 11.19 -5.37 5.01
N GLY A 69 10.42 -5.72 6.03
CA GLY A 69 10.78 -6.70 7.07
C GLY A 69 9.54 -6.98 7.90
N CYS A 70 9.56 -7.98 8.79
CA CYS A 70 8.42 -8.52 9.55
C CYS A 70 7.62 -7.53 10.44
N GLY A 71 7.78 -6.21 10.27
CA GLY A 71 6.95 -5.21 10.91
C GLY A 71 7.13 -5.11 12.43
N CYS A 72 8.13 -5.77 13.00
CA CYS A 72 8.50 -5.57 14.39
C CYS A 72 9.30 -4.26 14.50
N ASN A 73 8.60 -3.16 14.79
CA ASN A 73 9.12 -2.17 15.74
C ASN A 73 9.08 -2.80 17.14
#